data_AF-A0A971SBQ6-F1
#
_entry.id   AF-A0A971SBQ6-F1
#
_cell.length_a   1.000
_cell.length_b   1.000
_cell.length_c   1.000
_cell.angle_alpha   90.00
_cell.angle_beta   90.00
_cell.angle_gamma   90.00
#
_symmetry.space_group_name_H-M   'P 1'
#
loop_
_entity.id
_entity.type
_entity.pdbx_description
1 polymer ?
#
loop_
_entity_poly.entity_id
_entity_poly.type
_entity_poly.pdbx_seq_one_letter_code
_entity_poly.pdbx_strand_id
1 'polypeptide(L)'
;MVRKNNIDNKTNEVYQQFYQMAKSVFNFLTISYDFKEKGFTKSIYGCFLEYQNKTTRVVISYQPREGGIYVEIGKSKVRESILPIYFHINKFYLNYLIYLRTSKGIKQDFHELNKPNFDYMNQILINFADALIKYSEEVLKGDFKVLSEIENAMKNKI
;
A
#
# COMPACT_ATOMS: atom_id res chain seq x y z
N MET A 1 34.22 12.09 -7.66
CA MET A 1 32.92 12.79 -7.54
C MET A 1 31.84 12.30 -8.53
N VAL A 2 32.06 11.24 -9.31
CA VAL A 2 31.15 10.77 -10.38
C VAL A 2 30.13 9.70 -9.91
N ARG A 3 30.35 9.07 -8.75
CA ARG A 3 29.51 7.94 -8.27
C ARG A 3 28.16 8.33 -7.68
N LYS A 4 27.99 9.55 -7.12
CA LYS A 4 26.71 10.00 -6.54
C LYS A 4 25.63 10.23 -7.61
N ASN A 5 25.99 10.93 -8.69
CA ASN A 5 25.04 11.30 -9.74
C ASN A 5 24.42 10.09 -10.48
N ASN A 6 25.14 8.97 -10.61
CA ASN A 6 24.59 7.76 -11.27
C ASN A 6 23.64 6.94 -10.38
N ILE A 7 23.82 6.95 -9.05
CA ILE A 7 22.96 6.20 -8.13
C ILE A 7 21.60 6.89 -7.98
N ASP A 8 21.59 8.22 -7.94
CA ASP A 8 20.37 9.01 -7.83
C ASP A 8 19.51 8.88 -9.11
N ASN A 9 20.13 8.83 -10.30
CA ASN A 9 19.43 8.60 -11.57
C ASN A 9 18.79 7.21 -11.65
N LYS A 10 19.55 6.15 -11.33
CA LYS A 10 19.02 4.77 -11.37
C LYS A 10 17.87 4.55 -10.38
N THR A 11 17.98 5.13 -9.19
CA THR A 11 16.90 5.04 -8.17
C THR A 11 15.65 5.78 -8.64
N ASN A 12 15.84 6.95 -9.28
CA ASN A 12 14.74 7.71 -9.86
C ASN A 12 14.02 6.93 -10.96
N GLU A 13 14.74 6.26 -11.85
CA GLU A 13 14.15 5.42 -12.90
C GLU A 13 13.31 4.28 -12.32
N VAL A 14 13.83 3.55 -11.33
CA VAL A 14 13.10 2.46 -10.66
C VAL A 14 11.80 2.98 -10.04
N TYR A 15 11.86 4.12 -9.35
CA TYR A 15 10.67 4.72 -8.74
C TYR A 15 9.65 5.20 -9.78
N GLN A 16 10.10 5.72 -10.93
CA GLN A 16 9.19 6.09 -12.00
C GLN A 16 8.54 4.86 -12.64
N GLN A 17 9.29 3.79 -12.86
CA GLN A 17 8.71 2.54 -13.37
C GLN A 17 7.69 1.95 -12.41
N PHE A 18 8.02 1.91 -11.11
CA PHE A 18 7.06 1.51 -10.08
C PHE A 18 5.79 2.37 -10.11
N TYR A 19 5.92 3.70 -10.20
CA TYR A 19 4.76 4.59 -10.31
C TYR A 19 3.87 4.23 -11.50
N GLN A 20 4.44 4.03 -12.68
CA GLN A 20 3.66 3.68 -13.88
C GLN A 20 2.94 2.33 -13.74
N MET A 21 3.65 1.30 -13.25
CA MET A 21 3.05 -0.02 -13.01
C MET A 21 1.94 0.05 -11.96
N ALA A 22 2.21 0.64 -10.80
CA ALA A 22 1.24 0.76 -9.71
C ALA A 22 0.01 1.57 -10.15
N LYS A 23 0.21 2.68 -10.87
CA LYS A 23 -0.89 3.49 -11.39
C LYS A 23 -1.76 2.72 -12.37
N SER A 24 -1.15 1.95 -13.28
CA SER A 24 -1.88 1.12 -14.23
C SER A 24 -2.70 0.04 -13.52
N VAL A 25 -2.06 -0.72 -12.64
CA VAL A 25 -2.67 -1.85 -11.92
C VAL A 25 -3.79 -1.40 -10.97
N PHE A 26 -3.60 -0.28 -10.25
CA PHE A 26 -4.57 0.21 -9.27
C PHE A 26 -5.58 1.23 -9.84
N ASN A 27 -5.65 1.40 -11.17
CA ASN A 27 -6.56 2.37 -11.80
C ASN A 27 -8.05 2.09 -11.50
N PHE A 28 -8.39 0.85 -11.14
CA PHE A 28 -9.74 0.49 -10.71
C PHE A 28 -10.21 1.29 -9.48
N LEU A 29 -9.31 1.77 -8.61
CA LEU A 29 -9.66 2.62 -7.48
C LEU A 29 -10.36 3.90 -7.96
N THR A 30 -9.88 4.48 -9.06
CA THR A 30 -10.48 5.68 -9.68
C THR A 30 -11.78 5.32 -10.40
N ILE A 31 -11.77 4.25 -11.20
CA ILE A 31 -12.90 3.88 -12.06
C ILE A 31 -14.10 3.37 -11.25
N SER A 32 -13.87 2.52 -10.26
CA SER A 32 -14.91 1.77 -9.57
C SER A 32 -15.28 2.32 -8.18
N TYR A 33 -14.39 3.10 -7.55
CA TYR A 33 -14.57 3.52 -6.15
C TYR A 33 -14.41 5.05 -5.92
N ASP A 34 -14.36 5.84 -6.99
CA ASP A 34 -14.25 7.32 -6.95
C ASP A 34 -13.05 7.82 -6.12
N PHE A 35 -11.94 7.08 -6.13
CA PHE A 35 -10.70 7.56 -5.55
C PHE A 35 -10.04 8.59 -6.47
N LYS A 36 -9.39 9.58 -5.87
CA LYS A 36 -8.51 10.52 -6.56
C LYS A 36 -7.07 10.20 -6.23
N GLU A 37 -6.21 10.17 -7.25
CA GLU A 37 -4.76 10.17 -7.07
C GLU A 37 -4.37 11.47 -6.34
N LYS A 38 -3.75 11.36 -5.17
CA LYS A 38 -3.29 12.51 -4.37
C LYS A 38 -1.87 12.89 -4.70
N GLY A 39 -1.06 11.93 -5.13
CA GLY A 39 0.27 12.18 -5.65
C GLY A 39 1.22 11.00 -5.44
N PHE A 40 2.44 11.24 -5.88
CA PHE A 40 3.56 10.30 -5.77
C PHE A 40 4.70 10.96 -5.01
N THR A 41 5.08 10.39 -3.88
CA THR A 41 6.13 10.93 -3.00
C THR A 41 7.31 9.98 -2.90
N LYS A 42 8.50 10.54 -2.68
CA LYS A 42 9.74 9.80 -2.48
C LYS A 42 10.28 10.15 -1.10
N SER A 43 10.80 9.16 -0.37
CA SER A 43 11.45 9.35 0.91
C SER A 43 12.69 8.46 1.02
N ILE A 44 13.39 8.55 2.16
CA ILE A 44 14.53 7.68 2.46
C ILE A 44 14.13 6.20 2.57
N TYR A 45 12.83 5.91 2.76
CA TYR A 45 12.30 4.56 2.91
C TYR A 45 11.86 3.94 1.58
N GLY A 46 11.58 4.75 0.55
CA GLY A 46 11.02 4.26 -0.70
C GLY A 46 10.22 5.30 -1.46
N CYS A 47 9.28 4.84 -2.26
CA CYS A 47 8.30 5.69 -2.94
C CYS A 47 6.86 5.26 -2.63
N PHE A 48 5.93 6.22 -2.71
CA PHE A 48 4.56 6.08 -2.23
C PHE A 48 3.60 6.73 -3.21
N LEU A 49 2.66 5.95 -3.73
CA LEU A 49 1.52 6.38 -4.54
C LEU A 49 0.27 6.38 -3.66
N GLU A 50 -0.39 7.52 -3.56
CA GLU A 50 -1.56 7.69 -2.71
C GLU A 50 -2.84 7.93 -3.51
N TYR A 51 -3.87 7.18 -3.18
CA TYR A 51 -5.24 7.34 -3.62
C TYR A 51 -6.14 7.65 -2.43
N GLN A 52 -7.12 8.53 -2.60
CA GLN A 52 -8.09 8.81 -1.54
C GLN A 52 -9.45 9.21 -2.10
N ASN A 53 -10.52 8.66 -1.52
CA ASN A 53 -11.90 9.10 -1.70
C ASN A 53 -12.41 9.80 -0.41
N LYS A 54 -13.73 9.99 -0.29
CA LYS A 54 -14.33 10.67 0.87
C LYS A 54 -14.05 9.96 2.19
N THR A 55 -13.96 8.63 2.22
CA THR A 55 -13.93 7.84 3.46
C THR A 55 -12.64 7.07 3.67
N THR A 56 -11.90 6.81 2.59
CA THR A 56 -10.81 5.84 2.55
C THR A 56 -9.60 6.41 1.82
N ARG A 57 -8.42 6.05 2.33
CA ARG A 57 -7.10 6.32 1.77
C ARG A 57 -6.41 4.98 1.52
N VAL A 58 -5.81 4.82 0.34
CA VAL A 58 -5.00 3.67 -0.04
C VAL A 58 -3.62 4.18 -0.44
N VAL A 59 -2.57 3.60 0.13
CA VAL A 59 -1.18 3.90 -0.22
C VAL A 59 -0.50 2.66 -0.74
N ILE A 60 0.00 2.74 -1.96
CA ILE A 60 0.82 1.70 -2.58
C ILE A 60 2.26 2.17 -2.51
N SER A 61 3.13 1.39 -1.88
CA SER A 61 4.51 1.77 -1.64
C SER A 61 5.48 0.71 -2.09
N TYR A 62 6.64 1.13 -2.57
CA TYR A 62 7.80 0.27 -2.79
C TYR A 62 8.93 0.75 -1.89
N GLN A 63 9.34 -0.12 -0.98
CA GLN A 63 10.30 0.18 0.08
C GLN A 63 11.44 -0.85 0.03
N PRO A 64 12.48 -0.62 -0.79
CA PRO A 64 13.55 -1.60 -1.00
C PRO A 64 14.27 -1.98 0.31
N ARG A 65 14.47 -1.00 1.22
CA ARG A 65 15.16 -1.22 2.50
C ARG A 65 14.37 -2.10 3.46
N GLU A 66 13.05 -1.96 3.45
CA GLU A 66 12.12 -2.79 4.23
C GLU A 66 11.76 -4.09 3.49
N GLY A 67 12.14 -4.17 2.21
CA GLY A 67 12.13 -5.40 1.45
C GLY A 67 10.85 -5.74 0.72
N GLY A 68 10.00 -4.74 0.44
CA GLY A 68 8.65 -5.05 0.03
C GLY A 68 7.94 -3.96 -0.76
N ILE A 69 6.89 -4.42 -1.43
CA ILE A 69 5.76 -3.61 -1.85
C ILE A 69 4.68 -3.76 -0.78
N TYR A 70 4.06 -2.65 -0.39
CA TYR A 70 3.02 -2.65 0.64
C TYR A 70 1.82 -1.84 0.19
N VAL A 71 0.63 -2.34 0.51
CA VAL A 71 -0.63 -1.62 0.38
C VAL A 71 -1.16 -1.32 1.78
N GLU A 72 -1.19 -0.05 2.16
CA GLU A 72 -1.80 0.45 3.40
C GLU A 72 -3.20 1.00 3.09
N ILE A 73 -4.19 0.61 3.88
CA ILE A 73 -5.56 1.12 3.81
C ILE A 73 -5.86 1.85 5.11
N GLY A 74 -6.46 3.03 5.03
CA GLY A 74 -6.87 3.76 6.23
C GLY A 74 -8.05 4.68 5.98
N LYS A 75 -8.62 5.19 7.08
CA LYS A 75 -9.67 6.21 7.01
C LYS A 75 -9.12 7.49 6.38
N SER A 76 -9.84 8.02 5.41
CA SER A 76 -9.61 9.36 4.87
C SER A 76 -9.80 10.37 6.00
N LYS A 77 -8.76 11.16 6.31
CA LYS A 77 -8.87 12.25 7.29
C LYS A 77 -9.68 13.40 6.67
N VAL A 78 -11.00 13.29 6.66
CA VAL A 78 -11.86 14.46 6.47
C VAL A 78 -11.87 15.22 7.80
N ARG A 79 -11.03 16.26 7.90
CA ARG A 79 -10.97 17.32 8.94
C ARG A 79 -11.16 16.91 10.41
N GLU A 80 -10.11 17.17 11.20
CA GLU A 80 -10.16 17.57 12.62
C GLU A 80 -11.14 16.80 13.53
N SER A 81 -10.73 15.61 13.96
CA SER A 81 -11.12 15.17 15.29
C SER A 81 -9.91 15.31 16.19
N ILE A 82 -9.95 16.34 17.04
CA ILE A 82 -9.07 16.55 18.18
C ILE A 82 -9.46 15.48 19.23
N LEU A 83 -9.10 14.23 18.98
CA LEU A 83 -9.24 13.16 19.97
C LEU A 83 -7.85 12.67 20.39
N PRO A 84 -7.65 12.41 21.68
CA PRO A 84 -6.34 12.12 22.24
C PRO A 84 -5.71 10.89 21.59
N ILE A 85 -4.40 11.00 21.38
CA ILE A 85 -3.49 10.24 20.51
C ILE A 85 -3.41 8.72 20.78
N TYR A 86 -4.18 8.17 21.73
CA TYR A 86 -3.78 6.91 22.35
C TYR A 86 -4.34 5.60 21.76
N PHE A 87 -5.45 5.52 21.01
CA PHE A 87 -6.01 4.16 20.73
C PHE A 87 -6.82 3.91 19.44
N HIS A 88 -6.53 4.56 18.30
CA HIS A 88 -7.22 4.19 17.05
C HIS A 88 -6.25 3.86 15.93
N ILE A 89 -6.10 2.56 15.65
CA ILE A 89 -5.50 2.07 14.40
C ILE A 89 -6.41 2.56 13.27
N ASN A 90 -6.13 3.74 12.73
CA ASN A 90 -6.91 4.31 11.63
C ASN A 90 -6.45 3.79 10.26
N LYS A 91 -5.51 2.83 10.25
CA LYS A 91 -4.88 2.28 9.06
C LYS A 91 -4.28 0.91 9.33
N PHE A 92 -4.25 0.04 8.33
CA PHE A 92 -3.66 -1.28 8.39
C PHE A 92 -3.07 -1.67 7.04
N TYR A 93 -2.14 -2.61 7.02
CA TYR A 93 -1.66 -3.19 5.77
C TYR A 93 -2.69 -4.20 5.25
N LEU A 94 -3.00 -4.14 3.96
CA LEU A 94 -3.89 -5.08 3.27
C LEU A 94 -3.50 -6.54 3.55
N ASN A 95 -2.21 -6.84 3.67
CA ASN A 95 -1.74 -8.19 3.98
C ASN A 95 -2.31 -8.77 5.29
N TYR A 96 -2.60 -7.92 6.29
CA TYR A 96 -3.26 -8.37 7.53
C TYR A 96 -4.72 -8.76 7.29
N LEU A 97 -5.41 -8.01 6.43
CA LEU A 97 -6.78 -8.36 6.04
C LEU A 97 -6.80 -9.63 5.19
N ILE A 98 -5.87 -9.80 4.26
CA ILE A 98 -5.73 -11.06 3.50
C ILE A 98 -5.47 -12.23 4.45
N TYR A 99 -4.57 -12.06 5.42
CA TYR A 99 -4.29 -13.09 6.41
C TYR A 99 -5.53 -13.44 7.24
N LEU A 100 -6.27 -12.43 7.72
CA LEU A 100 -7.51 -12.62 8.47
C LEU A 100 -8.55 -13.40 7.65
N ARG A 101 -8.67 -13.14 6.33
CA ARG A 101 -9.67 -13.75 5.46
C ARG A 101 -9.27 -15.12 4.90
N THR A 102 -7.97 -15.44 4.85
CA THR A 102 -7.47 -16.62 4.12
C THR A 102 -6.46 -17.48 4.90
N SER A 103 -6.06 -17.05 6.09
CA SER A 103 -4.96 -17.63 6.89
C SER A 103 -3.61 -17.65 6.15
N LYS A 104 -3.47 -16.86 5.08
CA LYS A 104 -2.26 -16.71 4.27
C LYS A 104 -2.08 -15.25 3.89
N GLY A 105 -0.84 -14.79 3.76
CA GLY A 105 -0.52 -13.47 3.21
C GLY A 105 0.05 -13.58 1.80
N ILE A 106 0.17 -12.45 1.12
CA ILE A 106 1.01 -12.33 -0.08
C ILE A 106 2.46 -12.41 0.37
N LYS A 107 3.13 -13.48 -0.02
CA LYS A 107 4.57 -13.67 0.22
C LYS A 107 5.35 -12.86 -0.81
N GLN A 108 6.47 -12.29 -0.37
CA GLN A 108 7.39 -11.54 -1.21
C GLN A 108 8.80 -12.07 -1.01
N ASP A 109 9.55 -12.23 -2.09
CA ASP A 109 10.96 -12.51 -2.07
C ASP A 109 11.76 -11.19 -1.96
N PHE A 110 12.46 -11.05 -0.85
CA PHE A 110 13.31 -9.90 -0.55
C PHE A 110 14.45 -9.72 -1.57
N HIS A 111 14.99 -10.82 -2.10
CA HIS A 111 16.11 -10.77 -3.05
C HIS A 111 15.67 -10.23 -4.41
N GLU A 112 14.48 -10.61 -4.86
CA GLU A 112 13.84 -10.13 -6.09
C GLU A 112 13.41 -8.65 -6.02
N LEU A 113 13.23 -8.12 -4.81
CA LEU A 113 12.87 -6.70 -4.62
C LEU A 113 14.07 -5.80 -4.31
N ASN A 114 15.15 -6.34 -3.75
CA ASN A 114 16.40 -5.58 -3.57
C ASN A 114 17.13 -5.31 -4.89
N LYS A 115 16.93 -6.16 -5.88
CA LYS A 115 17.39 -5.94 -7.26
C LYS A 115 16.14 -5.67 -8.08
N PRO A 116 15.93 -4.47 -8.64
CA PRO A 116 14.65 -4.12 -9.22
C PRO A 116 14.29 -5.02 -10.41
N ASN A 117 13.53 -6.08 -10.15
CA ASN A 117 12.94 -6.98 -11.11
C ASN A 117 11.51 -6.50 -11.40
N PHE A 118 11.32 -5.82 -12.52
CA PHE A 118 10.06 -5.16 -12.84
C PHE A 118 8.91 -6.14 -13.09
N ASP A 119 9.20 -7.31 -13.68
CA ASP A 119 8.18 -8.35 -13.88
C ASP A 119 7.67 -8.88 -12.54
N TYR A 120 8.59 -9.15 -11.62
CA TYR A 120 8.25 -9.58 -10.27
C TYR A 120 7.47 -8.50 -9.50
N MET A 121 7.90 -7.23 -9.58
CA MET A 121 7.16 -6.11 -8.97
C MET A 121 5.74 -6.00 -9.53
N ASN A 122 5.57 -6.12 -10.84
CA ASN A 122 4.27 -6.05 -11.49
C ASN A 122 3.36 -7.19 -11.03
N GLN A 123 3.88 -8.42 -10.93
CA GLN A 123 3.13 -9.55 -10.41
C GLN A 123 2.66 -9.33 -8.96
N ILE A 124 3.52 -8.77 -8.10
CA ILE A 124 3.14 -8.44 -6.71
C ILE A 124 2.07 -7.34 -6.67
N LEU A 125 2.19 -6.32 -7.52
CA LEU A 125 1.17 -5.27 -7.64
C LEU A 125 -0.18 -5.86 -8.06
N ILE A 126 -0.20 -6.75 -9.07
CA ILE A 126 -1.41 -7.44 -9.54
C ILE A 126 -2.02 -8.27 -8.40
N ASN A 127 -1.21 -9.07 -7.70
CA ASN A 127 -1.69 -9.88 -6.57
C ASN A 127 -2.33 -9.01 -5.47
N PHE A 128 -1.74 -7.85 -5.17
CA PHE A 128 -2.31 -6.91 -4.21
C PHE A 128 -3.60 -6.26 -4.72
N ALA A 129 -3.68 -5.87 -5.99
CA ALA A 129 -4.88 -5.29 -6.58
C ALA A 129 -6.05 -6.29 -6.57
N ASP A 130 -5.81 -7.53 -7.00
CA ASP A 130 -6.80 -8.60 -6.96
C ASP A 130 -7.28 -8.87 -5.53
N ALA A 131 -6.35 -8.90 -4.58
CA ALA A 131 -6.70 -9.08 -3.17
C ALA A 131 -7.48 -7.89 -2.59
N LEU A 132 -7.16 -6.66 -3.01
CA LEU A 132 -7.88 -5.46 -2.58
C LEU A 132 -9.32 -5.48 -3.10
N ILE A 133 -9.54 -5.86 -4.35
CA ILE A 133 -10.87 -6.05 -4.93
C ILE A 133 -11.64 -7.16 -4.20
N LYS A 134 -10.98 -8.29 -3.95
CA LYS A 134 -11.64 -9.48 -3.41
C LYS A 134 -11.98 -9.40 -1.93
N TYR A 135 -11.12 -8.78 -1.12
CA TYR A 135 -11.18 -8.88 0.35
C TYR A 135 -11.39 -7.56 1.07
N SER A 136 -11.49 -6.43 0.37
CA SER A 136 -11.51 -5.10 0.99
C SER A 136 -12.65 -4.21 0.50
N GLU A 137 -13.68 -4.79 -0.11
CA GLU A 137 -14.85 -4.07 -0.63
C GLU A 137 -15.49 -3.16 0.43
N GLU A 138 -15.59 -3.67 1.67
CA GLU A 138 -16.15 -2.94 2.80
C GLU A 138 -15.36 -1.67 3.13
N VAL A 139 -14.02 -1.77 3.19
CA VAL A 139 -13.16 -0.64 3.54
C VAL A 139 -12.99 0.34 2.38
N LEU A 140 -13.03 -0.12 1.13
CA LEU A 140 -13.04 0.77 -0.05
C LEU A 140 -14.30 1.66 -0.07
N LYS A 141 -15.42 1.14 0.45
CA LYS A 141 -16.69 1.85 0.65
C LYS A 141 -16.79 2.61 1.98
N GLY A 142 -15.77 2.51 2.84
CA GLY A 142 -15.69 3.26 4.09
C GLY A 142 -16.22 2.56 5.34
N ASP A 143 -16.60 1.27 5.26
CA ASP A 143 -16.89 0.47 6.46
C ASP A 143 -15.60 -0.16 7.00
N PHE A 144 -15.15 0.36 8.14
CA PHE A 144 -13.91 -0.05 8.81
C PHE A 144 -14.13 -0.93 10.04
N LYS A 145 -15.28 -1.63 10.14
CA LYS A 145 -15.51 -2.60 11.24
C LYS A 145 -14.40 -3.65 11.34
N VAL A 146 -13.79 -4.01 10.21
CA VAL A 146 -12.68 -4.99 10.16
C VAL A 146 -11.45 -4.58 10.97
N LEU A 147 -11.29 -3.29 11.32
CA LEU A 147 -10.20 -2.84 12.18
C LEU A 147 -10.19 -3.56 13.54
N SER A 148 -11.36 -3.74 14.16
CA SER A 148 -11.44 -4.43 15.45
C SER A 148 -11.11 -5.92 15.32
N GLU A 149 -11.50 -6.54 14.20
CA GLU A 149 -11.12 -7.93 13.88
C GLU A 149 -9.60 -8.07 13.76
N ILE A 150 -8.96 -7.16 13.02
CA ILE A 150 -7.49 -7.13 12.86
C ILE A 150 -6.79 -6.90 14.21
N GLU A 151 -7.26 -5.93 15.00
CA GLU A 151 -6.72 -5.65 16.33
C GLU A 151 -6.79 -6.87 17.26
N ASN A 152 -7.92 -7.57 17.25
CA ASN A 152 -8.10 -8.77 18.06
C ASN A 152 -7.21 -9.93 17.58
N ALA A 153 -7.09 -10.12 16.26
CA ALA A 153 -6.20 -11.13 15.70
C ALA A 153 -4.72 -10.85 16.05
N MET A 154 -4.29 -9.59 16.03
CA MET A 154 -2.93 -9.21 16.43
C MET A 154 -2.67 -9.42 17.93
N LYS A 155 -3.65 -9.12 18.80
CA LYS A 155 -3.53 -9.33 20.26
C LYS A 155 -3.49 -10.81 20.63
N ASN A 156 -4.33 -11.61 19.96
CA ASN A 156 -4.43 -13.05 20.21
C ASN A 156 -3.36 -13.85 19.48
N LYS A 157 -2.41 -13.17 18.83
CA LYS A 157 -1.35 -13.72 17.99
C LYS A 157 -1.91 -14.67 16.93
N ILE A 158 -2.11 -14.11 15.75
CA ILE A 158 -1.46 -14.70 14.57
C ILE A 158 -0.10 -15.29 14.97
#